data_AF-A0A958QUN2-F1
#
_entry.id   AF-A0A958QUN2-F1
#
_cell.length_a   1.000
_cell.length_b   1.000
_cell.length_c   1.000
_cell.angle_alpha   90.00
_cell.angle_beta   90.00
_cell.angle_gamma   90.00
#
_symmetry.space_group_name_H-M   'P 1'
#
loop_
_entity.id
_entity.type
_entity.pdbx_description
1 polymer ?
#
loop_
_entity_poly.entity_id
_entity_poly.type
_entity_poly.pdbx_seq_one_letter_code
_entity_poly.pdbx_strand_id
1 'polypeptide(L)'
;MKSNSQLDQGLCFYAFSFVLNSFIINHMFILISILILFCGENISLAKQIPPKAHWTTYGKRLFGESWTVQKNSMQALRDYPRLNDELTLAIVENKNRELAADVIASLKIYNLIDVLVKYSKEDKTGHLYLAMNALITKKTRDTLIGLYALRITSQEVSLPAKIIMMDTLGRMKHKLDYSVIENWLTNGNYEVQASALNYLRRLKGQFSNKEFKQLAEKALASSWYQIRIQALY
;
A
#
# COMPACT_ATOMS: atom_id res chain seq x y z
N MET A 1 58.51 -23.80 84.82
CA MET A 1 57.53 -24.67 84.13
C MET A 1 56.14 -24.02 84.25
N LYS A 2 55.65 -23.39 83.17
CA LYS A 2 54.28 -22.86 83.03
C LYS A 2 53.67 -23.52 81.79
N SER A 3 52.51 -24.16 81.95
CA SER A 3 51.89 -25.02 80.94
C SER A 3 51.04 -24.24 79.93
N ASN A 4 51.18 -24.64 78.67
CA ASN A 4 50.31 -24.30 77.55
C ASN A 4 48.99 -25.08 77.66
N SER A 5 47.87 -24.41 77.91
CA SER A 5 46.54 -25.07 77.88
C SER A 5 45.40 -24.16 77.40
N GLN A 6 45.67 -23.13 76.60
CA GLN A 6 44.63 -22.20 76.11
C GLN A 6 44.47 -22.12 74.58
N LEU A 7 45.18 -22.94 73.80
CA LEU A 7 45.11 -22.88 72.33
C LEU A 7 44.13 -23.86 71.67
N ASP A 8 43.51 -24.80 72.41
CA ASP A 8 42.74 -25.89 71.79
C ASP A 8 41.21 -25.66 71.71
N GLN A 9 40.65 -24.68 72.43
CA GLN A 9 39.19 -24.48 72.45
C GLN A 9 38.67 -23.55 71.33
N GLY A 10 39.56 -22.77 70.69
CA GLY A 10 39.18 -21.84 69.61
C GLY A 10 38.97 -22.52 68.24
N LEU A 11 39.70 -23.60 67.95
CA LEU A 11 39.68 -24.26 66.63
C LEU A 11 38.40 -25.08 66.39
N CYS A 12 37.78 -25.64 67.43
CA CYS A 12 36.53 -26.41 67.28
C CYS A 12 35.31 -25.54 66.90
N PHE A 13 35.27 -24.27 67.33
CA PHE A 13 34.12 -23.40 67.03
C PHE A 13 34.11 -22.90 65.57
N TYR A 14 35.30 -22.61 65.01
CA TYR A 14 35.41 -22.18 63.61
C TYR A 14 35.15 -23.31 62.62
N ALA A 15 35.57 -24.54 62.94
CA ALA A 15 35.27 -25.70 62.10
C ALA A 15 33.77 -26.00 62.03
N PHE A 16 33.04 -25.87 63.15
CA PHE A 16 31.60 -26.14 63.20
C PHE A 16 30.79 -25.07 62.44
N SER A 17 31.16 -23.79 62.56
CA SER A 17 30.49 -22.70 61.82
C SER A 17 30.69 -22.83 60.29
N PHE A 18 31.85 -23.28 59.84
CA PHE A 18 32.14 -23.45 58.41
C PHE A 18 31.37 -24.63 57.78
N VAL A 19 31.22 -25.73 58.52
CA VAL A 19 30.44 -26.90 58.07
C VAL A 19 28.94 -26.58 58.03
N LEU A 20 28.41 -25.83 59.01
CA LEU A 20 27.00 -25.45 59.04
C LEU A 20 26.63 -24.48 57.90
N ASN A 21 27.49 -23.50 57.60
CA ASN A 21 27.26 -22.57 56.49
C ASN A 21 27.32 -23.27 55.12
N SER A 22 28.25 -24.22 54.96
CA SER A 22 28.39 -24.98 53.71
C SER A 22 27.17 -25.90 53.48
N PHE A 23 26.57 -26.43 54.54
CA PHE A 23 25.37 -27.27 54.46
C PHE A 23 24.12 -26.44 54.08
N ILE A 24 23.96 -25.25 54.67
CA ILE A 24 22.84 -24.34 54.35
C ILE A 24 22.93 -23.82 52.91
N ILE A 25 24.14 -23.47 52.44
CA ILE A 25 24.35 -23.00 51.07
C ILE A 25 24.05 -24.12 50.05
N ASN A 26 24.52 -25.35 50.30
CA ASN A 26 24.24 -26.46 49.40
C ASN A 26 22.75 -26.84 49.38
N HIS A 27 22.04 -26.79 50.50
CA HIS A 27 20.60 -27.06 50.52
C HIS A 27 19.76 -25.92 49.92
N MET A 28 20.19 -24.67 50.04
CA MET A 28 19.57 -23.56 49.31
C MET A 28 19.77 -23.69 47.79
N PHE A 29 20.94 -24.11 47.33
CA PHE A 29 21.18 -24.34 45.89
C PHE A 29 20.33 -25.49 45.34
N ILE A 30 20.14 -26.55 46.12
CA ILE A 30 19.26 -27.67 45.73
C ILE A 30 17.79 -27.21 45.69
N LEU A 31 17.33 -26.44 46.67
CA LEU A 31 15.97 -25.89 46.68
C LEU A 31 15.73 -24.91 45.53
N ILE A 32 16.69 -24.03 45.21
CA ILE A 32 16.61 -23.12 44.07
C ILE A 32 16.62 -23.89 42.75
N SER A 33 17.44 -24.94 42.63
CA SER A 33 17.48 -25.79 41.43
C SER A 33 16.18 -26.59 41.25
N ILE A 34 15.58 -27.09 42.34
CA ILE A 34 14.26 -27.73 42.32
C ILE A 34 13.16 -26.72 41.97
N LEU A 35 13.23 -25.47 42.47
CA LEU A 35 12.30 -24.42 42.09
C LEU A 35 12.43 -24.01 40.62
N ILE A 36 13.66 -23.95 40.07
CA ILE A 36 13.89 -23.69 38.64
C ILE A 36 13.39 -24.85 37.78
N LEU A 37 13.55 -26.10 38.23
CA LEU A 37 13.00 -27.29 37.55
C LEU A 37 11.47 -27.34 37.59
N PHE A 38 10.85 -27.01 38.74
CA PHE A 38 9.38 -26.98 38.86
C PHE A 38 8.72 -25.73 38.24
N CYS A 39 9.43 -24.60 38.14
CA CYS A 39 8.96 -23.43 37.41
C CYS A 39 9.29 -23.47 35.91
N GLY A 40 10.25 -24.29 35.49
CA GLY A 40 10.72 -24.38 34.09
C GLY A 40 9.79 -25.14 33.15
N GLU A 41 8.98 -26.07 33.65
CA GLU A 41 8.11 -26.92 32.80
C GLU A 41 6.72 -26.35 32.52
N ASN A 42 6.32 -25.22 33.12
CA ASN A 42 5.00 -24.60 32.90
C ASN A 42 5.01 -23.26 32.14
N ILE A 43 6.15 -22.83 31.58
CA ILE A 43 6.25 -21.59 30.77
C ILE A 43 6.04 -21.86 29.26
N SER A 44 5.88 -23.10 28.82
CA SER A 44 5.77 -23.48 27.41
C SER A 44 4.33 -23.57 26.86
N LEU A 45 3.39 -22.80 27.41
CA LEU A 45 2.07 -22.57 26.80
C LEU A 45 1.66 -21.10 26.84
N ALA A 46 2.64 -20.19 26.76
CA ALA A 46 2.40 -18.91 26.10
C ALA A 46 1.97 -19.25 24.67
N LYS A 47 0.66 -19.29 24.46
CA LYS A 47 -0.01 -19.48 23.17
C LYS A 47 0.71 -18.56 22.19
N GLN A 48 1.65 -19.10 21.40
CA GLN A 48 2.36 -18.33 20.40
C GLN A 48 1.27 -17.82 19.48
N ILE A 49 0.91 -16.55 19.63
CA ILE A 49 -0.04 -15.91 18.74
C ILE A 49 0.62 -16.06 17.38
N PRO A 50 0.03 -16.82 16.44
CA PRO A 50 0.65 -17.02 15.14
C PRO A 50 0.98 -15.65 14.58
N PRO A 51 2.17 -15.46 13.97
CA PRO A 51 2.58 -14.17 13.46
C PRO A 51 1.44 -13.62 12.60
N LYS A 52 0.95 -12.42 12.93
CA LYS A 52 -0.12 -11.77 12.16
C LYS A 52 0.28 -11.80 10.69
N ALA A 53 -0.62 -12.24 9.82
CA ALA A 53 -0.31 -12.36 8.40
C ALA A 53 0.14 -11.01 7.84
N HIS A 54 1.07 -11.03 6.90
CA HIS A 54 1.59 -9.82 6.26
C HIS A 54 0.48 -9.09 5.48
N TRP A 55 0.57 -7.76 5.33
CA TRP A 55 -0.49 -6.96 4.72
C TRP A 55 -0.84 -7.42 3.30
N THR A 56 0.14 -7.90 2.54
CA THR A 56 -0.03 -8.43 1.17
C THR A 56 -1.00 -9.61 1.11
N THR A 57 -1.08 -10.44 2.16
CA THR A 57 -2.03 -11.56 2.25
C THR A 57 -3.47 -11.05 2.29
N TYR A 58 -3.73 -9.99 3.07
CA TYR A 58 -5.06 -9.37 3.11
C TYR A 58 -5.34 -8.55 1.85
N GLY A 59 -4.35 -7.86 1.31
CA GLY A 59 -4.48 -7.07 0.07
C GLY A 59 -4.94 -7.90 -1.12
N LYS A 60 -4.36 -9.09 -1.32
CA LYS A 60 -4.75 -10.00 -2.41
C LYS A 60 -6.21 -10.45 -2.34
N ARG A 61 -6.79 -10.45 -1.13
CA ARG A 61 -8.16 -10.89 -0.87
C ARG A 61 -9.20 -9.77 -1.00
N LEU A 62 -8.79 -8.58 -1.44
CA LEU A 62 -9.71 -7.48 -1.75
C LEU A 62 -10.47 -7.70 -3.07
N PHE A 63 -9.98 -8.57 -3.96
CA PHE A 63 -10.56 -8.79 -5.29
C PHE A 63 -10.79 -10.28 -5.54
N GLY A 64 -11.85 -10.61 -6.29
CA GLY A 64 -12.18 -11.99 -6.66
C GLY A 64 -12.72 -12.88 -5.52
N GLU A 65 -12.70 -12.39 -4.29
CA GLU A 65 -13.18 -13.09 -3.10
C GLU A 65 -14.65 -12.76 -2.77
N SER A 66 -15.28 -13.55 -1.91
CA SER A 66 -16.63 -13.22 -1.39
C SER A 66 -16.64 -11.90 -0.62
N TRP A 67 -17.79 -11.21 -0.62
CA TRP A 67 -17.96 -9.93 0.09
C TRP A 67 -17.54 -10.01 1.57
N THR A 68 -17.87 -11.10 2.27
CA THR A 68 -17.48 -11.32 3.66
C THR A 68 -15.96 -11.39 3.83
N VAL A 69 -15.27 -12.09 2.93
CA VAL A 69 -13.80 -12.18 2.94
C VAL A 69 -13.16 -10.83 2.66
N GLN A 70 -13.67 -10.09 1.68
CA GLN A 70 -13.20 -8.75 1.35
C GLN A 70 -13.37 -7.79 2.53
N LYS A 71 -14.55 -7.80 3.18
CA LYS A 71 -14.84 -6.98 4.35
C LYS A 71 -13.89 -7.28 5.52
N ASN A 72 -13.67 -8.56 5.81
CA ASN A 72 -12.76 -8.98 6.87
C ASN A 72 -11.31 -8.60 6.55
N SER A 73 -10.90 -8.70 5.27
CA SER A 73 -9.56 -8.31 4.82
C SER A 73 -9.35 -6.80 4.91
N MET A 74 -10.35 -5.99 4.54
CA MET A 74 -10.31 -4.54 4.75
C MET A 74 -10.15 -4.18 6.24
N GLN A 75 -10.88 -4.86 7.13
CA GLN A 75 -10.75 -4.62 8.57
C GLN A 75 -9.34 -5.01 9.06
N ALA A 76 -8.85 -6.19 8.68
CA ALA A 76 -7.51 -6.64 9.05
C ALA A 76 -6.40 -5.70 8.55
N LEU A 77 -6.55 -5.12 7.36
CA LEU A 77 -5.64 -4.10 6.86
C LEU A 77 -5.70 -2.81 7.69
N ARG A 78 -6.90 -2.33 8.06
CA ARG A 78 -7.02 -1.14 8.92
C ARG A 78 -6.36 -1.33 10.29
N ASP A 79 -6.42 -2.56 10.82
CA ASP A 79 -5.81 -2.93 12.10
C ASP A 79 -4.32 -3.31 11.96
N TYR A 80 -3.75 -3.24 10.74
CA TYR A 80 -2.37 -3.63 10.48
C TYR A 80 -1.40 -2.55 10.97
N PRO A 81 -0.46 -2.87 11.89
CA PRO A 81 0.49 -1.89 12.42
C PRO A 81 1.36 -1.30 11.31
N ARG A 82 1.52 0.02 11.30
CA ARG A 82 2.38 0.76 10.36
C ARG A 82 2.05 0.51 8.88
N LEU A 83 0.80 0.19 8.55
CA LEU A 83 0.38 -0.07 7.16
C LEU A 83 0.81 1.05 6.19
N ASN A 84 0.68 2.32 6.60
CA ASN A 84 1.07 3.45 5.73
C ASN A 84 2.56 3.43 5.36
N ASP A 85 3.44 3.04 6.29
CA ASP A 85 4.88 2.95 6.05
C ASP A 85 5.17 1.83 5.05
N GLU A 86 4.55 0.67 5.24
CA GLU A 86 4.69 -0.51 4.37
C GLU A 86 4.19 -0.24 2.95
N LEU A 87 3.03 0.41 2.82
CA LEU A 87 2.47 0.79 1.52
C LEU A 87 3.36 1.83 0.83
N THR A 88 3.88 2.81 1.57
CA THR A 88 4.84 3.79 1.03
C THR A 88 6.08 3.09 0.49
N LEU A 89 6.67 2.18 1.27
CA LEU A 89 7.85 1.43 0.89
C LEU A 89 7.59 0.58 -0.37
N ALA A 90 6.46 -0.10 -0.46
CA ALA A 90 6.05 -0.89 -1.62
C ALA A 90 5.95 -0.04 -2.90
N ILE A 91 5.41 1.18 -2.82
CA ILE A 91 5.35 2.11 -3.95
C ILE A 91 6.76 2.56 -4.36
N VAL A 92 7.56 3.00 -3.39
CA VAL A 92 8.92 3.54 -3.60
C VAL A 92 9.85 2.49 -4.21
N GLU A 93 9.87 1.28 -3.62
CA GLU A 93 10.76 0.19 -4.06
C GLU A 93 10.26 -0.56 -5.30
N ASN A 94 9.07 -0.21 -5.81
CA ASN A 94 8.41 -0.92 -6.91
C ASN A 94 8.17 -2.43 -6.61
N LYS A 95 7.96 -2.79 -5.35
CA LYS A 95 7.69 -4.18 -4.93
C LYS A 95 6.22 -4.31 -4.52
N ASN A 96 5.45 -5.11 -5.26
CA ASN A 96 3.99 -5.17 -5.09
C ASN A 96 3.31 -3.79 -5.23
N ARG A 97 3.84 -2.92 -6.09
CA ARG A 97 3.41 -1.53 -6.25
C ARG A 97 1.94 -1.44 -6.63
N GLU A 98 1.48 -2.28 -7.55
CA GLU A 98 0.09 -2.34 -8.00
C GLU A 98 -0.84 -2.72 -6.84
N LEU A 99 -0.48 -3.78 -6.10
CA LEU A 99 -1.24 -4.23 -4.94
C LEU A 99 -1.29 -3.16 -3.84
N ALA A 100 -0.19 -2.46 -3.60
CA ALA A 100 -0.17 -1.35 -2.66
C ALA A 100 -1.11 -0.22 -3.09
N ALA A 101 -1.09 0.15 -4.38
CA ALA A 101 -1.98 1.15 -4.95
C ALA A 101 -3.46 0.76 -4.80
N ASP A 102 -3.79 -0.51 -5.03
CA ASP A 102 -5.13 -1.05 -4.85
C ASP A 102 -5.58 -1.00 -3.38
N VAL A 103 -4.71 -1.37 -2.44
CA VAL A 103 -5.00 -1.26 -1.01
C VAL A 103 -5.24 0.19 -0.60
N ILE A 104 -4.40 1.12 -1.06
CA ILE A 104 -4.56 2.57 -0.81
C ILE A 104 -5.92 3.05 -1.33
N ALA A 105 -6.28 2.68 -2.56
CA ALA A 105 -7.51 3.07 -3.23
C ALA A 105 -8.77 2.51 -2.54
N SER A 106 -8.68 1.26 -2.08
CA SER A 106 -9.78 0.52 -1.44
C SER A 106 -10.06 1.03 -0.03
N LEU A 107 -9.00 1.32 0.73
CA LEU A 107 -9.11 1.82 2.10
C LEU A 107 -9.23 3.35 2.20
N LYS A 108 -9.12 4.06 1.06
CA LYS A 108 -9.16 5.53 0.99
C LYS A 108 -8.10 6.20 1.85
N ILE A 109 -6.85 5.74 1.75
CA ILE A 109 -5.72 6.28 2.52
C ILE A 109 -5.24 7.60 1.89
N TYR A 110 -5.99 8.68 2.11
CA TYR A 110 -5.80 9.97 1.44
C TYR A 110 -4.42 10.62 1.68
N ASN A 111 -3.80 10.38 2.83
CA ASN A 111 -2.49 10.94 3.17
C ASN A 111 -1.32 10.36 2.34
N LEU A 112 -1.57 9.33 1.52
CA LEU A 112 -0.57 8.77 0.61
C LEU A 112 -0.70 9.28 -0.84
N ILE A 113 -1.58 10.26 -1.10
CA ILE A 113 -1.76 10.82 -2.45
C ILE A 113 -0.46 11.42 -3.00
N ASP A 114 0.33 12.11 -2.18
CA ASP A 114 1.58 12.74 -2.61
C ASP A 114 2.64 11.70 -3.02
N VAL A 115 2.65 10.55 -2.34
CA VAL A 115 3.50 9.41 -2.70
C VAL A 115 3.08 8.87 -4.07
N LEU A 116 1.79 8.66 -4.31
CA LEU A 116 1.29 8.24 -5.62
C LEU A 116 1.62 9.25 -6.73
N VAL A 117 1.44 10.55 -6.48
CA VAL A 117 1.75 11.62 -7.44
C VAL A 117 3.24 11.65 -7.79
N LYS A 118 4.11 11.48 -6.78
CA LYS A 118 5.57 11.49 -6.96
C LYS A 118 6.03 10.34 -7.85
N TYR A 119 5.57 9.11 -7.58
CA TYR A 119 6.06 7.90 -8.26
C TYR A 119 5.26 7.50 -9.51
N SER A 120 4.10 8.12 -9.77
CA SER A 120 3.28 7.84 -10.97
C SER A 120 3.91 8.22 -12.31
N LYS A 121 5.03 8.94 -12.35
CA LYS A 121 5.77 9.15 -13.61
C LYS A 121 6.43 7.87 -14.12
N GLU A 122 6.85 6.99 -13.21
CA GLU A 122 7.50 5.72 -13.52
C GLU A 122 6.49 4.60 -13.77
N ASP A 123 5.20 4.87 -13.56
CA ASP A 123 4.12 3.89 -13.70
C ASP A 123 3.87 3.52 -15.17
N LYS A 124 4.31 2.32 -15.54
CA LYS A 124 4.13 1.78 -16.89
C LYS A 124 2.75 1.17 -17.13
N THR A 125 2.02 0.85 -16.06
CA THR A 125 0.75 0.10 -16.13
C THR A 125 -0.47 0.97 -15.89
N GLY A 126 -0.30 2.14 -15.25
CA GLY A 126 -1.37 3.09 -14.95
C GLY A 126 -2.07 2.85 -13.60
N HIS A 127 -1.66 1.85 -12.82
CA HIS A 127 -2.28 1.51 -11.54
C HIS A 127 -2.19 2.65 -10.53
N LEU A 128 -1.11 3.43 -10.52
CA LEU A 128 -0.97 4.58 -9.61
C LEU A 128 -1.98 5.68 -9.98
N TYR A 129 -2.26 5.87 -11.27
CA TYR A 129 -3.31 6.81 -11.71
C TYR A 129 -4.71 6.34 -11.34
N LEU A 130 -5.00 5.04 -11.43
CA LEU A 130 -6.27 4.48 -10.95
C LEU A 130 -6.44 4.69 -9.44
N ALA A 131 -5.38 4.46 -8.66
CA ALA A 131 -5.41 4.71 -7.23
C ALA A 131 -5.62 6.20 -6.92
N MET A 132 -4.93 7.11 -7.60
CA MET A 132 -5.16 8.56 -7.47
C MET A 132 -6.61 8.94 -7.79
N ASN A 133 -7.19 8.37 -8.85
CA ASN A 133 -8.59 8.63 -9.22
C ASN A 133 -9.57 8.23 -8.11
N ALA A 134 -9.32 7.09 -7.47
CA ALA A 134 -10.13 6.59 -6.36
C ALA A 134 -10.04 7.50 -5.11
N LEU A 135 -9.03 8.37 -5.03
CA LEU A 135 -8.80 9.33 -3.95
C LEU A 135 -9.19 10.77 -4.31
N ILE A 136 -9.80 11.01 -5.48
CA ILE A 136 -10.29 12.36 -5.84
C ILE A 136 -11.37 12.79 -4.84
N THR A 137 -11.14 13.95 -4.23
CA THR A 137 -12.09 14.64 -3.34
C THR A 137 -12.31 16.05 -3.86
N LYS A 138 -13.27 16.79 -3.28
CA LYS A 138 -13.45 18.22 -3.59
C LYS A 138 -12.15 19.03 -3.39
N LYS A 139 -11.35 18.68 -2.36
CA LYS A 139 -10.11 19.38 -2.03
C LYS A 139 -8.96 19.08 -2.99
N THR A 140 -8.87 17.85 -3.51
CA THR A 140 -7.75 17.40 -4.36
C THR A 140 -8.05 17.47 -5.86
N ARG A 141 -9.31 17.72 -6.24
CA ARG A 141 -9.78 17.71 -7.62
C ARG A 141 -8.98 18.64 -8.53
N ASP A 142 -8.86 19.93 -8.18
CA ASP A 142 -8.25 20.92 -9.07
C ASP A 142 -6.74 20.66 -9.25
N THR A 143 -6.07 20.24 -8.18
CA THR A 143 -4.67 19.80 -8.23
C THR A 143 -4.48 18.63 -9.18
N LEU A 144 -5.33 17.60 -9.10
CA LEU A 144 -5.24 16.44 -9.99
C LEU A 144 -5.65 16.76 -11.43
N ILE A 145 -6.59 17.67 -11.66
CA ILE A 145 -6.91 18.20 -12.98
C ILE A 145 -5.67 18.83 -13.61
N GLY A 146 -5.02 19.77 -12.91
CA GLY A 146 -3.83 20.45 -13.40
C GLY A 146 -2.68 19.47 -13.67
N LEU A 147 -2.48 18.51 -12.77
CA LEU A 147 -1.50 17.44 -12.94
C LEU A 147 -1.77 16.61 -14.20
N TYR A 148 -3.00 16.18 -14.42
CA TYR A 148 -3.37 15.32 -15.54
C TYR A 148 -3.32 16.08 -16.87
N ALA A 149 -3.81 17.31 -16.91
CA ALA A 149 -3.71 18.16 -18.09
C ALA A 149 -2.25 18.41 -18.50
N LEU A 150 -1.35 18.61 -17.53
CA LEU A 150 0.08 18.73 -17.80
C LEU A 150 0.71 17.41 -18.32
N ARG A 151 0.34 16.28 -17.72
CA ARG A 151 1.00 14.99 -17.97
C ARG A 151 0.47 14.25 -19.20
N ILE A 152 -0.76 14.49 -19.63
CA ILE A 152 -1.40 13.75 -20.73
C ILE A 152 -0.64 13.88 -22.05
N THR A 153 0.06 15.00 -22.27
CA THR A 153 0.87 15.26 -23.46
C THR A 153 2.33 14.82 -23.32
N SER A 154 2.79 14.49 -22.11
CA SER A 154 4.19 14.10 -21.87
C SER A 154 4.53 12.76 -22.51
N GLN A 155 5.70 12.66 -23.14
CA GLN A 155 6.20 11.40 -23.72
C GLN A 155 6.62 10.37 -22.65
N GLU A 156 6.95 10.83 -21.44
CA GLU A 156 7.41 9.96 -20.34
C GLU A 156 6.28 9.12 -19.74
N VAL A 157 5.03 9.57 -19.91
CA VAL A 157 3.86 8.92 -19.32
C VAL A 157 3.38 7.78 -20.22
N SER A 158 3.16 6.62 -19.59
CA SER A 158 2.71 5.41 -20.27
C SER A 158 1.33 5.58 -20.92
N LEU A 159 1.09 4.80 -21.98
CA LEU A 159 -0.18 4.83 -22.70
C LEU A 159 -1.40 4.49 -21.81
N PRO A 160 -1.36 3.47 -20.93
CA PRO A 160 -2.47 3.20 -20.01
C PRO A 160 -2.77 4.39 -19.10
N ALA A 161 -1.73 5.00 -18.52
CA ALA A 161 -1.88 6.19 -17.67
C ALA A 161 -2.53 7.35 -18.43
N LYS A 162 -2.12 7.59 -19.68
CA LYS A 162 -2.71 8.59 -20.58
C LYS A 162 -4.22 8.36 -20.78
N ILE A 163 -4.62 7.13 -21.10
CA ILE A 163 -6.02 6.76 -21.27
C ILE A 163 -6.82 7.00 -19.98
N ILE A 164 -6.27 6.60 -18.83
CA ILE A 164 -6.89 6.80 -17.51
C ILE A 164 -7.07 8.29 -17.21
N MET A 165 -6.02 9.09 -17.39
CA MET A 165 -6.07 10.54 -17.18
C MET A 165 -7.16 11.18 -18.04
N MET A 166 -7.24 10.81 -19.32
CA MET A 166 -8.23 11.39 -20.23
C MET A 166 -9.66 11.05 -19.83
N ASP A 167 -10.00 9.78 -19.55
CA ASP A 167 -11.34 9.44 -19.08
C ASP A 167 -11.69 10.19 -17.79
N THR A 168 -10.71 10.33 -16.89
CA THR A 168 -10.91 11.04 -15.62
C THR A 168 -11.16 12.53 -15.83
N LEU A 169 -10.37 13.19 -16.69
CA LEU A 169 -10.58 14.59 -17.07
C LEU A 169 -11.97 14.79 -17.70
N GLY A 170 -12.40 13.86 -18.55
CA GLY A 170 -13.73 13.86 -19.16
C GLY A 170 -14.85 13.72 -18.11
N ARG A 171 -14.69 12.85 -17.11
CA ARG A 171 -15.63 12.74 -15.97
C ARG A 171 -15.67 14.01 -15.12
N MET A 172 -14.50 14.63 -14.92
CA MET A 172 -14.37 15.89 -14.20
C MET A 172 -14.77 17.12 -15.01
N LYS A 173 -15.21 16.94 -16.27
CA LYS A 173 -15.64 18.02 -17.18
C LYS A 173 -14.56 19.09 -17.42
N HIS A 174 -13.30 18.69 -17.42
CA HIS A 174 -12.19 19.56 -17.75
C HIS A 174 -11.88 19.47 -19.26
N LYS A 175 -12.06 20.59 -19.97
CA LYS A 175 -11.74 20.71 -21.41
C LYS A 175 -10.23 20.80 -21.61
N LEU A 176 -9.69 19.87 -22.40
CA LEU A 176 -8.33 19.85 -22.92
C LEU A 176 -8.25 20.70 -24.17
N ASP A 177 -7.04 21.11 -24.50
CA ASP A 177 -6.76 21.80 -25.75
C ASP A 177 -7.20 20.97 -26.96
N TYR A 178 -7.79 21.64 -27.93
CA TYR A 178 -8.31 21.03 -29.16
C TYR A 178 -7.26 20.16 -29.85
N SER A 179 -6.01 20.65 -29.94
CA SER A 179 -4.89 19.98 -30.60
C SER A 179 -4.53 18.64 -29.95
N VAL A 180 -4.70 18.51 -28.63
CA VAL A 180 -4.44 17.26 -27.91
C VAL A 180 -5.44 16.20 -28.36
N ILE A 181 -6.72 16.55 -28.39
CA ILE A 181 -7.82 15.65 -28.75
C ILE A 181 -7.74 15.29 -30.23
N GLU A 182 -7.50 16.27 -31.10
CA GLU A 182 -7.31 16.04 -32.54
C GLU A 182 -6.15 15.07 -32.79
N ASN A 183 -5.01 15.26 -32.13
CA ASN A 183 -3.86 14.39 -32.27
C ASN A 183 -4.20 12.95 -31.83
N TRP A 184 -4.95 12.77 -30.74
CA TRP A 184 -5.33 11.44 -30.26
C TRP A 184 -6.36 10.74 -31.15
N LEU A 185 -7.31 11.49 -31.71
CA LEU A 185 -8.28 10.96 -32.67
C LEU A 185 -7.64 10.59 -34.01
N THR A 186 -6.57 11.28 -34.41
CA THR A 186 -5.93 11.07 -35.72
C THR A 186 -4.79 10.07 -35.67
N ASN A 187 -3.88 10.24 -34.70
CA ASN A 187 -2.61 9.51 -34.62
C ASN A 187 -2.61 8.43 -33.52
N GLY A 188 -3.67 8.36 -32.72
CA GLY A 188 -3.81 7.35 -31.68
C GLY A 188 -4.01 5.95 -32.27
N ASN A 189 -3.61 4.93 -31.50
CA ASN A 189 -4.08 3.56 -31.76
C ASN A 189 -5.59 3.44 -31.42
N TYR A 190 -6.16 2.25 -31.63
CA TYR A 190 -7.57 2.01 -31.39
C TYR A 190 -8.04 2.45 -29.99
N GLU A 191 -7.33 2.06 -28.92
CA GLU A 191 -7.71 2.37 -27.54
C GLU A 191 -7.64 3.86 -27.24
N VAL A 192 -6.63 4.55 -27.76
CA VAL A 192 -6.48 6.01 -27.64
C VAL A 192 -7.60 6.74 -28.35
N GLN A 193 -7.92 6.36 -29.60
CA GLN A 193 -9.01 6.97 -30.36
C GLN A 193 -10.37 6.73 -29.67
N ALA A 194 -10.63 5.51 -29.21
CA ALA A 194 -11.86 5.18 -28.50
C ALA A 194 -12.00 6.00 -27.21
N SER A 195 -10.91 6.14 -26.45
CA SER A 195 -10.90 6.97 -25.25
C SER A 195 -11.13 8.44 -25.60
N ALA A 196 -10.52 8.96 -26.66
CA ALA A 196 -10.62 10.37 -27.04
C ALA A 196 -12.03 10.72 -27.52
N LEU A 197 -12.67 9.78 -28.21
CA LEU A 197 -14.07 9.90 -28.60
C LEU A 197 -15.00 9.87 -27.39
N ASN A 198 -14.77 8.98 -26.42
CA ASN A 198 -15.53 8.95 -25.16
C ASN A 198 -15.37 10.26 -24.38
N TYR A 199 -14.16 10.80 -24.33
CA TYR A 199 -13.88 12.10 -23.74
C TYR A 199 -14.67 13.22 -24.45
N LEU A 200 -14.63 13.26 -25.78
CA LEU A 200 -15.36 14.24 -26.60
C LEU A 200 -16.87 14.20 -26.31
N ARG A 201 -17.47 13.00 -26.25
CA ARG A 201 -18.90 12.84 -25.91
C ARG A 201 -19.24 13.41 -24.54
N ARG A 202 -18.41 13.16 -23.53
CA ARG A 202 -18.63 13.70 -22.17
C ARG A 202 -18.62 15.22 -22.15
N LEU A 203 -18.01 15.87 -23.14
CA LEU A 203 -17.79 17.30 -23.22
C LEU A 203 -18.52 17.97 -24.39
N LYS A 204 -19.50 17.31 -25.03
CA LYS A 204 -20.25 17.82 -26.18
C LYS A 204 -20.75 19.27 -26.02
N GLY A 205 -21.14 19.68 -24.82
CA GLY A 205 -21.60 21.05 -24.53
C GLY A 205 -20.52 22.08 -24.21
N GLN A 206 -19.24 21.69 -24.13
CA GLN A 206 -18.11 22.60 -23.86
C GLN A 206 -17.29 22.93 -25.13
N PHE A 207 -17.50 22.19 -26.21
CA PHE A 207 -16.97 22.52 -27.52
C PHE A 207 -18.00 23.33 -28.29
N SER A 208 -17.54 24.28 -29.10
CA SER A 208 -18.43 24.89 -30.09
C SER A 208 -18.92 23.82 -31.06
N ASN A 209 -20.10 24.02 -31.66
CA ASN A 209 -20.63 23.09 -32.68
C ASN A 209 -19.63 22.84 -33.81
N LYS A 210 -18.85 23.87 -34.19
CA LYS A 210 -17.81 23.76 -35.22
C LYS A 210 -16.66 22.86 -34.76
N GLU A 211 -16.09 23.11 -33.59
CA GLU A 211 -15.00 22.29 -33.03
C GLU A 211 -15.44 20.83 -32.86
N PHE A 212 -16.62 20.60 -32.28
CA PHE A 212 -17.14 19.27 -32.05
C PHE A 212 -17.31 18.50 -33.37
N LYS A 213 -17.90 19.15 -34.39
CA LYS A 213 -18.08 18.55 -35.72
C LYS A 213 -16.73 18.19 -36.36
N GLN A 214 -15.74 19.09 -36.29
CA GLN A 214 -14.41 18.82 -36.85
C GLN A 214 -13.74 17.62 -36.17
N LEU A 215 -13.79 17.53 -34.84
CA LEU A 215 -13.24 16.37 -34.11
C LEU A 215 -14.01 15.07 -34.43
N ALA A 216 -15.34 15.14 -34.54
CA ALA A 216 -16.15 13.98 -34.93
C ALA A 216 -15.82 13.50 -36.35
N GLU A 217 -15.59 14.42 -37.30
CA GLU A 217 -15.16 14.08 -38.66
C GLU A 217 -13.81 13.35 -38.68
N LYS A 218 -12.87 13.69 -37.78
CA LYS A 218 -11.61 12.93 -37.63
C LYS A 218 -11.88 11.49 -37.19
N ALA A 219 -12.76 11.29 -36.22
CA ALA A 219 -13.13 9.95 -35.76
C ALA A 219 -13.87 9.13 -36.85
N LEU A 220 -14.73 9.78 -37.63
CA LEU A 220 -15.42 9.16 -38.78
C LEU A 220 -14.47 8.80 -39.92
N ALA A 221 -13.34 9.50 -40.06
CA ALA A 221 -12.29 9.19 -41.03
C ALA A 221 -11.32 8.09 -40.55
N SER A 222 -11.47 7.58 -39.32
CA SER A 222 -10.60 6.53 -38.78
C SER A 222 -10.64 5.26 -39.65
N SER A 223 -9.52 4.56 -39.78
CA SER A 223 -9.44 3.26 -40.45
C SER A 223 -10.17 2.15 -39.66
N TRP A 224 -10.33 2.32 -38.35
CA TRP A 224 -11.00 1.38 -37.47
C TRP A 224 -12.52 1.48 -37.60
N TYR A 225 -13.16 0.41 -38.06
CA TYR A 225 -14.62 0.35 -38.22
C TYR A 225 -15.38 0.72 -36.94
N GLN A 226 -14.94 0.18 -35.80
CA GLN A 226 -15.58 0.41 -34.50
C GLN A 226 -15.50 1.87 -34.06
N ILE A 227 -14.40 2.60 -34.38
CA ILE A 227 -14.28 4.03 -34.07
C ILE A 227 -15.27 4.83 -34.90
N ARG A 228 -15.42 4.52 -36.20
CA ARG A 228 -16.40 5.18 -37.07
C ARG A 228 -17.83 4.96 -36.58
N ILE A 229 -18.19 3.73 -36.23
CA ILE A 229 -19.51 3.41 -35.67
C ILE A 229 -19.74 4.18 -34.37
N GLN A 230 -18.77 4.16 -33.47
CA GLN A 230 -18.86 4.95 -32.25
C GLN A 230 -19.08 6.43 -32.58
N ALA A 231 -18.35 7.03 -33.52
CA ALA A 231 -18.46 8.46 -33.80
C ALA A 231 -19.85 8.93 -34.29
N LEU A 232 -20.69 8.01 -34.78
CA LEU A 232 -22.08 8.30 -35.18
C LEU A 232 -23.04 8.45 -33.99
N TYR A 233 -22.72 7.86 -32.83
CA TYR A 233 -23.52 7.89 -31.59
C TYR A 233 -22.96 8.89 -30.58
#